data_AF-A0A2X3UCY0-F1
#
_entry.id   AF-A0A2X3UCY0-F1
#
_cell.length_a   1.000
_cell.length_b   1.000
_cell.length_c   1.000
_cell.angle_alpha   90.00
_cell.angle_beta   90.00
_cell.angle_gamma   90.00
#
_symmetry.space_group_name_H-M   'P 1'
#
loop_
_entity.id
_entity.type
_entity.pdbx_description
1 polymer ?
#
loop_
_entity_poly.entity_id
_entity_poly.type
_entity_poly.pdbx_seq_one_letter_code
_entity_poly.pdbx_strand_id
1 'polypeptide(L)'
;MVCPKLLVLIKKARETKPNTVLVDSGDTIQGTPFGTYKDLIDPVAQGETHPMYKAFEMLGYDAETLGNHEFNYGLEFLDRMVKAAKINIINANVRNAQTGDYYYNPYKIVNKTFTDTDGKQVTLKIGITGVLPTQILVWDKANLEGKATVDDPMEAVKTIVPQMKAAGADFILVAAYSGIGDNEYTKNEEMKVTKLLVSKVLMLLRQGILMRISQMVMVQVFMPNILV
;
A
#
# COMPACT_ATOMS: atom_id res chain seq x y z
N MET A 1 12.49 -12.51 -5.90
CA MET A 1 11.83 -13.82 -5.69
C MET A 1 10.97 -13.71 -4.44
N VAL A 2 9.65 -13.86 -4.54
CA VAL A 2 8.78 -13.90 -3.34
C VAL A 2 9.18 -15.09 -2.49
N CYS A 3 9.43 -14.85 -1.19
CA CYS A 3 9.85 -15.89 -0.26
C CYS A 3 8.82 -17.04 -0.23
N PRO A 4 9.19 -18.30 -0.54
CA PRO A 4 8.26 -19.42 -0.49
C PRO A 4 7.58 -19.61 0.88
N LYS A 5 8.23 -19.17 1.96
CA LYS A 5 7.63 -19.15 3.30
C LYS A 5 6.45 -18.17 3.40
N LEU A 6 6.54 -17.01 2.75
CA LEU A 6 5.45 -16.02 2.73
C LEU A 6 4.19 -16.59 2.06
N LEU A 7 4.35 -17.32 0.95
CA LEU A 7 3.25 -18.02 0.29
C LEU A 7 2.53 -18.99 1.26
N VAL A 8 3.28 -19.78 2.02
CA VAL A 8 2.70 -20.73 2.99
C VAL A 8 1.94 -19.98 4.09
N LEU A 9 2.48 -18.87 4.58
CA LEU A 9 1.82 -18.06 5.60
C LEU A 9 0.53 -17.40 5.08
N ILE A 10 0.55 -16.85 3.87
CA ILE A 10 -0.65 -16.28 3.24
C ILE A 10 -1.73 -17.36 3.07
N LYS A 11 -1.37 -18.55 2.58
CA LYS A 11 -2.31 -19.67 2.42
C LYS A 11 -2.92 -20.07 3.76
N LYS A 12 -2.09 -20.34 4.76
CA LYS A 12 -2.55 -20.71 6.11
C LYS A 12 -3.45 -19.63 6.73
N ALA A 13 -3.12 -18.37 6.49
CA ALA A 13 -3.93 -17.27 7.01
C ALA A 13 -5.30 -17.20 6.31
N ARG A 14 -5.37 -17.43 4.99
CA ARG A 14 -6.65 -17.50 4.24
C ARG A 14 -7.50 -18.71 4.63
N GLU A 15 -6.89 -19.85 4.93
CA GLU A 15 -7.60 -21.05 5.42
C GLU A 15 -8.29 -20.80 6.76
N THR A 16 -7.64 -20.05 7.65
CA THR A 16 -8.16 -19.75 8.99
C THR A 16 -8.99 -18.47 9.06
N LYS A 17 -8.88 -17.61 8.03
CA LYS A 17 -9.52 -16.29 7.96
C LYS A 17 -9.98 -16.02 6.51
N PRO A 18 -11.16 -16.51 6.11
CA PRO A 18 -11.61 -16.41 4.72
C PRO A 18 -11.82 -14.96 4.27
N ASN A 19 -12.23 -14.08 5.19
CA ASN A 19 -12.40 -12.64 4.92
C ASN A 19 -11.06 -11.91 5.00
N THR A 20 -10.30 -11.92 3.91
CA THR A 20 -8.96 -11.32 3.84
C THR A 20 -8.86 -10.24 2.75
N VAL A 21 -8.18 -9.15 3.11
CA VAL A 21 -7.60 -8.18 2.17
C VAL A 21 -6.08 -8.28 2.29
N LEU A 22 -5.37 -8.38 1.17
CA LEU A 22 -3.91 -8.54 1.11
C LEU A 22 -3.28 -7.32 0.44
N VAL A 23 -2.48 -6.56 1.19
CA VAL A 23 -1.83 -5.34 0.71
C VAL A 23 -0.33 -5.43 1.02
N ASP A 24 0.50 -4.95 0.09
CA ASP A 24 1.93 -4.78 0.32
C ASP A 24 2.27 -3.32 0.67
N SER A 25 3.28 -3.14 1.52
CA SER A 25 3.73 -1.82 1.96
C SER A 25 4.86 -1.23 1.12
N GLY A 26 5.38 -1.93 0.11
CA GLY A 26 6.45 -1.44 -0.76
C GLY A 26 7.84 -2.00 -0.38
N ASP A 27 8.88 -1.46 -1.01
CA ASP A 27 10.23 -2.04 -1.09
C ASP A 27 10.24 -3.46 -1.68
N THR A 28 9.58 -3.59 -2.82
CA THR A 28 9.29 -4.87 -3.49
C THR A 28 10.30 -5.20 -4.58
N ILE A 29 10.71 -4.21 -5.37
CA ILE A 29 11.44 -4.42 -6.63
C ILE A 29 12.96 -4.23 -6.50
N GLN A 30 13.42 -3.82 -5.32
CA GLN A 30 14.82 -3.54 -5.01
C GLN A 30 15.24 -4.30 -3.74
N GLY A 31 16.55 -4.38 -3.46
CA GLY A 31 17.07 -4.81 -2.15
C GLY A 31 17.56 -6.26 -2.10
N THR A 32 17.41 -7.00 -3.20
CA THR A 32 17.97 -8.35 -3.36
C THR A 32 18.81 -8.43 -4.64
N PRO A 33 19.79 -9.35 -4.72
CA PRO A 33 20.55 -9.59 -5.95
C PRO A 33 19.66 -9.85 -7.18
N PHE A 34 18.46 -10.37 -6.96
CA PHE A 34 17.47 -10.58 -8.02
C PHE A 34 16.92 -9.27 -8.59
N GLY A 35 16.64 -8.28 -7.74
CA GLY A 35 16.22 -6.93 -8.18
C GLY A 35 17.33 -6.28 -9.00
N THR A 36 18.57 -6.30 -8.50
CA THR A 36 19.74 -5.79 -9.22
C THR A 36 19.98 -6.52 -10.55
N TYR A 37 19.81 -7.85 -10.60
CA TYR A 37 19.93 -8.62 -11.83
C TYR A 37 18.89 -8.20 -12.88
N LYS A 38 17.63 -7.99 -12.44
CA LYS A 38 16.53 -7.53 -13.30
C LYS A 38 16.59 -6.06 -13.69
N ASP A 39 17.50 -5.30 -13.10
CA ASP A 39 17.82 -3.94 -13.51
C ASP A 39 19.02 -3.91 -14.48
N LEU A 40 20.13 -4.58 -14.13
CA LEU A 40 21.42 -4.41 -14.82
C LEU A 40 21.76 -5.47 -15.86
N ILE A 41 21.32 -6.73 -15.69
CA ILE A 41 21.83 -7.86 -16.47
C ILE A 41 20.77 -8.42 -17.42
N ASP A 42 19.53 -8.56 -16.95
CA ASP A 42 18.38 -8.99 -17.73
C ASP A 42 17.21 -8.03 -17.47
N PRO A 43 17.28 -6.79 -18.03
CA PRO A 43 16.30 -5.75 -17.77
C PRO A 43 14.90 -6.22 -18.15
N VAL A 44 13.91 -5.92 -17.29
CA VAL A 44 12.51 -6.17 -17.63
C VAL A 44 12.15 -5.45 -18.93
N ALA A 45 11.74 -6.22 -19.93
CA ALA A 45 11.46 -5.72 -21.26
C ALA A 45 10.25 -4.76 -21.24
N GLN A 46 10.14 -3.90 -22.25
CA GLN A 46 9.00 -3.00 -22.35
C GLN A 46 7.69 -3.80 -22.44
N GLY A 47 6.76 -3.53 -21.52
CA GLY A 47 5.48 -4.24 -21.42
C GLY A 47 5.55 -5.59 -20.68
N GLU A 48 6.73 -6.05 -20.26
CA GLU A 48 6.87 -7.21 -19.40
C GLU A 48 6.57 -6.84 -17.94
N THR A 49 5.76 -7.66 -17.26
CA THR A 49 5.50 -7.48 -15.83
C THR A 49 6.71 -7.95 -15.01
N HIS A 50 7.21 -7.08 -14.12
CA HIS A 50 8.30 -7.43 -13.20
C HIS A 50 7.97 -8.74 -12.42
N PRO A 51 8.91 -9.68 -12.26
CA PRO A 51 8.61 -10.98 -11.66
C PRO A 51 8.01 -10.93 -10.25
N MET A 52 8.33 -9.88 -9.47
CA MET A 52 7.70 -9.66 -8.17
C MET A 52 6.22 -9.32 -8.28
N TYR A 53 5.84 -8.43 -9.21
CA TYR A 53 4.45 -8.09 -9.46
C TYR A 53 3.66 -9.24 -10.09
N LYS A 54 4.30 -10.06 -10.91
CA LYS A 54 3.71 -11.31 -11.39
C LYS A 54 3.41 -12.27 -10.22
N ALA A 55 4.31 -12.35 -9.25
CA ALA A 55 4.06 -13.15 -8.05
C ALA A 55 2.94 -12.56 -7.18
N PHE A 56 2.85 -11.23 -7.06
CA PHE A 56 1.75 -10.56 -6.33
C PHE A 56 0.39 -10.77 -7.01
N GLU A 57 0.34 -10.70 -8.35
CA GLU A 57 -0.83 -11.07 -9.14
C GLU A 57 -1.27 -12.51 -8.84
N MET A 58 -0.34 -13.48 -8.92
CA MET A 58 -0.62 -14.89 -8.62
C MET A 58 -1.06 -15.13 -7.17
N LEU A 59 -0.59 -14.30 -6.25
CA LEU A 59 -0.97 -14.33 -4.84
C LEU A 59 -2.30 -13.62 -4.56
N GLY A 60 -2.85 -12.87 -5.52
CA GLY A 60 -4.08 -12.10 -5.35
C GLY A 60 -3.91 -10.98 -4.33
N TYR A 61 -2.87 -10.16 -4.48
CA TYR A 61 -2.75 -8.89 -3.78
C TYR A 61 -3.82 -7.92 -4.27
N ASP A 62 -4.50 -7.26 -3.33
CA ASP A 62 -5.51 -6.25 -3.62
C ASP A 62 -4.86 -4.91 -4.01
N ALA A 63 -3.73 -4.58 -3.40
CA ALA A 63 -2.93 -3.40 -3.73
C ALA A 63 -1.49 -3.49 -3.19
N GLU A 64 -0.64 -2.59 -3.67
CA GLU A 64 0.69 -2.29 -3.13
C GLU A 64 0.84 -0.77 -3.05
N THR A 65 1.43 -0.27 -1.96
CA THR A 65 1.99 1.09 -1.94
C THR A 65 3.47 1.07 -2.26
N LEU A 66 4.01 2.23 -2.62
CA LEU A 66 5.43 2.42 -2.83
C LEU A 66 6.17 2.66 -1.51
N GLY A 67 7.35 2.05 -1.38
CA GLY A 67 8.38 2.36 -0.41
C GLY A 67 9.46 3.26 -1.00
N ASN A 68 10.54 3.50 -0.24
CA ASN A 68 11.60 4.37 -0.73
C ASN A 68 12.45 3.71 -1.82
N HIS A 69 12.64 2.40 -1.76
CA HIS A 69 13.56 1.73 -2.67
C HIS A 69 12.99 1.52 -4.09
N GLU A 70 11.69 1.74 -4.30
CA GLU A 70 11.08 1.78 -5.63
C GLU A 70 11.69 2.88 -6.53
N PHE A 71 12.25 3.95 -5.95
CA PHE A 71 12.78 5.11 -6.69
C PHE A 71 14.26 4.99 -7.06
N ASN A 72 14.97 3.98 -6.54
CA ASN A 72 16.42 3.84 -6.70
C ASN A 72 16.89 3.70 -8.15
N TYR A 73 16.05 3.09 -9.00
CA TYR A 73 16.34 2.90 -10.43
C TYR A 73 15.76 4.02 -11.31
N GLY A 74 15.23 5.09 -10.69
CA GLY A 74 14.67 6.25 -11.36
C GLY A 74 13.20 6.11 -11.74
N LEU A 75 12.55 7.27 -11.91
CA LEU A 75 11.11 7.36 -12.21
C LEU A 75 10.72 6.68 -13.53
N GLU A 76 11.59 6.70 -14.54
CA GLU A 76 11.30 6.04 -15.82
C GLU A 76 11.21 4.51 -15.65
N PHE A 77 12.13 3.92 -14.87
CA PHE A 77 12.06 2.50 -14.55
C PHE A 77 10.78 2.18 -13.78
N LEU A 78 10.52 2.93 -12.69
CA LEU A 78 9.35 2.72 -11.85
C LEU A 78 8.04 2.85 -12.64
N ASP A 79 7.91 3.88 -13.47
CA ASP A 79 6.72 4.10 -14.31
C ASP A 79 6.47 2.95 -15.28
N ARG A 80 7.54 2.37 -15.87
CA ARG A 80 7.41 1.17 -16.70
C ARG A 80 6.91 -0.01 -15.88
N MET A 81 7.46 -0.23 -14.69
CA MET A 81 7.05 -1.36 -13.84
C MET A 81 5.60 -1.20 -13.37
N VAL A 82 5.19 0.01 -12.97
CA VAL A 82 3.82 0.32 -12.55
C VAL A 82 2.83 0.12 -13.69
N LYS A 83 3.15 0.59 -14.90
CA LYS A 83 2.28 0.43 -16.08
C LYS A 83 2.12 -1.03 -16.52
N ALA A 84 3.15 -1.84 -16.34
CA ALA A 84 3.12 -3.27 -16.70
C ALA A 84 2.55 -4.17 -15.58
N ALA A 85 2.36 -3.65 -14.37
CA ALA A 85 1.80 -4.39 -13.26
C ALA A 85 0.30 -4.66 -13.45
N LYS A 86 -0.14 -5.86 -13.07
CA LYS A 86 -1.55 -6.27 -13.08
C LYS A 86 -2.20 -6.23 -11.70
N ILE A 87 -1.58 -5.50 -10.79
CA ILE A 87 -2.06 -5.23 -9.43
C ILE A 87 -2.27 -3.72 -9.27
N ASN A 88 -3.02 -3.30 -8.26
CA ASN A 88 -3.21 -1.88 -7.98
C ASN A 88 -1.99 -1.33 -7.24
N ILE A 89 -1.12 -0.60 -7.93
CA ILE A 89 -0.03 0.16 -7.28
C ILE A 89 -0.53 1.60 -7.04
N ILE A 90 -0.41 2.06 -5.79
CA ILE A 90 -1.01 3.31 -5.32
C ILE A 90 -0.03 4.14 -4.47
N ASN A 91 -0.12 5.46 -4.55
CA ASN A 91 0.58 6.37 -3.65
C ASN A 91 -0.09 7.75 -3.66
N ALA A 92 -0.41 8.27 -2.48
CA ALA A 92 -1.14 9.51 -2.30
C ALA A 92 -0.27 10.74 -2.02
N ASN A 93 1.05 10.62 -1.93
CA ASN A 93 1.89 11.74 -1.52
C ASN A 93 3.06 12.05 -2.46
N VAL A 94 3.30 11.28 -3.52
CA VAL A 94 4.24 11.62 -4.57
C VAL A 94 3.51 12.41 -5.66
N ARG A 95 4.05 13.59 -5.98
CA ARG A 95 3.50 14.54 -6.96
C ARG A 95 4.47 14.77 -8.09
N ASN A 96 3.93 15.05 -9.27
CA ASN A 96 4.72 15.52 -10.40
C ASN A 96 5.11 16.99 -10.15
N ALA A 97 6.41 17.30 -10.19
CA ALA A 97 6.92 18.63 -9.80
C ALA A 97 6.52 19.75 -10.78
N GLN A 98 6.16 19.40 -12.02
CA GLN A 98 5.75 20.38 -13.04
C GLN A 98 4.27 20.72 -12.94
N THR A 99 3.42 19.73 -12.66
CA THR A 99 1.95 19.86 -12.74
C THR A 99 1.30 19.99 -11.37
N GLY A 100 1.94 19.46 -10.31
CA GLY A 100 1.32 19.31 -8.98
C GLY A 100 0.36 18.13 -8.89
N ASP A 101 0.13 17.40 -9.99
CA ASP A 101 -0.75 16.24 -10.00
C ASP A 101 -0.13 15.05 -9.26
N TYR A 102 -0.96 14.08 -8.86
CA TYR A 102 -0.46 12.82 -8.33
C TYR A 102 0.37 12.10 -9.39
N TYR A 103 1.55 11.62 -8.99
CA TYR A 103 2.42 10.88 -9.90
C TYR A 103 1.88 9.46 -10.16
N TYR A 104 1.25 8.86 -9.14
CA TYR A 104 0.61 7.55 -9.18
C TYR A 104 -0.85 7.66 -8.75
N ASN A 105 -1.64 6.60 -8.95
CA ASN A 105 -3.03 6.58 -8.47
C ASN A 105 -3.04 6.79 -6.95
N PRO A 106 -3.74 7.81 -6.41
CA PRO A 106 -3.64 8.12 -5.00
C PRO A 106 -4.35 7.09 -4.12
N TYR A 107 -5.38 6.43 -4.64
CA TYR A 107 -6.08 5.34 -3.96
C TYR A 107 -6.78 4.42 -4.96
N LYS A 108 -7.26 3.28 -4.46
CA LYS A 108 -8.17 2.38 -5.17
C LYS A 108 -9.31 1.94 -4.25
N ILE A 109 -10.54 1.90 -4.74
CA ILE A 109 -11.63 1.18 -4.08
C ILE A 109 -11.73 -0.22 -4.70
N VAL A 110 -11.59 -1.25 -3.88
CA VAL A 110 -11.76 -2.65 -4.27
C VAL A 110 -13.04 -3.21 -3.66
N ASN A 111 -13.82 -3.95 -4.46
CA ASN A 111 -15.01 -4.63 -3.97
C ASN A 111 -14.60 -6.02 -3.48
N LYS A 112 -14.93 -6.34 -2.22
CA LYS A 112 -14.63 -7.64 -1.61
C LYS A 112 -15.91 -8.25 -1.08
N THR A 113 -16.23 -9.45 -1.55
CA THR A 113 -17.34 -10.24 -1.00
C THR A 113 -16.81 -11.07 0.16
N PHE A 114 -17.44 -10.88 1.32
CA PHE A 114 -17.14 -11.56 2.57
C PHE A 114 -18.34 -12.38 3.02
N THR A 115 -18.09 -13.33 3.90
CA THR A 115 -19.14 -14.08 4.60
C THR A 115 -19.27 -13.51 6.01
N ASP A 116 -20.46 -13.06 6.39
CA ASP A 116 -20.73 -12.57 7.75
C ASP A 116 -20.86 -13.72 8.77
N THR A 117 -21.15 -13.38 10.03
CA THR A 117 -21.29 -14.36 11.11
C THR A 117 -22.47 -15.31 10.94
N ASP A 118 -23.46 -14.93 10.13
CA ASP A 118 -24.67 -15.71 9.86
C ASP A 118 -24.54 -16.52 8.54
N GLY A 119 -23.37 -16.47 7.90
CA GLY A 119 -23.10 -17.19 6.65
C GLY A 119 -23.55 -16.46 5.39
N LYS A 120 -24.01 -15.21 5.49
CA LYS A 120 -24.51 -14.45 4.34
C LYS A 120 -23.36 -13.72 3.64
N GLN A 121 -23.43 -13.68 2.31
CA GLN A 121 -22.48 -12.95 1.48
C GLN A 121 -22.78 -11.45 1.51
N VAL A 122 -21.77 -10.65 1.88
CA VAL A 122 -21.82 -9.18 1.93
C VAL A 122 -20.67 -8.64 1.08
N THR A 123 -20.96 -7.72 0.15
CA THR A 123 -19.92 -7.05 -0.63
C THR A 123 -19.62 -5.69 -0.01
N LEU A 124 -18.36 -5.49 0.36
CA LEU A 124 -17.85 -4.23 0.92
C LEU A 124 -16.89 -3.55 -0.05
N LYS A 125 -16.93 -2.23 -0.07
CA LYS A 125 -16.03 -1.34 -0.79
C LYS A 125 -14.86 -0.95 0.12
N ILE A 126 -13.68 -1.49 -0.13
CA ILE A 126 -12.47 -1.21 0.63
C ILE A 126 -11.64 -0.18 -0.13
N GLY A 127 -11.59 1.06 0.37
CA GLY A 127 -10.68 2.09 -0.10
C GLY A 127 -9.26 1.83 0.42
N ILE A 128 -8.28 1.78 -0.46
CA ILE A 128 -6.88 1.51 -0.13
C ILE A 128 -6.05 2.68 -0.65
N THR A 129 -5.23 3.28 0.22
CA THR A 129 -4.31 4.37 -0.11
C THR A 129 -2.91 4.06 0.44
N GLY A 130 -1.90 4.70 -0.14
CA GLY A 130 -0.49 4.53 0.23
C GLY A 130 0.21 5.85 0.54
N VAL A 131 1.17 5.87 1.48
CA VAL A 131 2.09 7.01 1.69
C VAL A 131 3.49 6.55 2.04
N LEU A 132 4.49 7.37 1.72
CA LEU A 132 5.91 7.12 1.99
C LEU A 132 6.62 8.36 2.59
N PRO A 133 7.84 8.23 3.13
CA PRO A 133 8.53 9.32 3.80
C PRO A 133 9.02 10.38 2.80
N THR A 134 8.93 11.66 3.17
CA THR A 134 9.43 12.77 2.34
C THR A 134 10.93 12.70 2.04
N GLN A 135 11.68 11.94 2.84
CA GLN A 135 13.12 11.78 2.78
C GLN A 135 13.62 11.11 1.49
N ILE A 136 12.74 10.50 0.69
CA ILE A 136 13.11 10.03 -0.65
C ILE A 136 13.68 11.16 -1.52
N LEU A 137 13.27 12.42 -1.30
CA LEU A 137 13.81 13.59 -2.00
C LEU A 137 15.28 13.86 -1.66
N VAL A 138 15.77 13.36 -0.52
CA VAL A 138 17.18 13.41 -0.11
C VAL A 138 17.91 12.15 -0.57
N TRP A 139 17.35 10.98 -0.26
CA TRP A 139 17.99 9.68 -0.54
C TRP A 139 18.15 9.41 -2.05
N ASP A 140 17.14 9.76 -2.84
CA ASP A 140 17.08 9.57 -4.29
C ASP A 140 17.12 10.91 -5.04
N LYS A 141 17.81 11.90 -4.48
CA LYS A 141 17.89 13.25 -5.04
C LYS A 141 18.24 13.25 -6.54
N ALA A 142 19.25 12.48 -6.95
CA ALA A 142 19.68 12.40 -8.34
C ALA A 142 18.57 11.91 -9.29
N ASN A 143 17.69 11.04 -8.79
CA ASN A 143 16.59 10.46 -9.55
C ASN A 143 15.35 11.38 -9.56
N LEU A 144 15.14 12.17 -8.51
CA LEU A 144 13.87 12.88 -8.24
C LEU A 144 13.95 14.41 -8.35
N GLU A 145 15.12 15.02 -8.22
CA GLU A 145 15.28 16.48 -8.21
C GLU A 145 14.69 17.10 -9.48
N GLY A 146 13.80 18.07 -9.28
CA GLY A 146 13.10 18.75 -10.37
C GLY A 146 12.08 17.89 -11.11
N LYS A 147 11.78 16.65 -10.70
CA LYS A 147 10.80 15.76 -11.36
C LYS A 147 9.64 15.40 -10.46
N ALA A 148 9.90 15.16 -9.18
CA ALA A 148 8.89 14.83 -8.20
C ALA A 148 8.98 15.73 -6.95
N THR A 149 7.84 15.98 -6.33
CA THR A 149 7.75 16.47 -4.95
C THR A 149 7.01 15.44 -4.11
N VAL A 150 7.16 15.53 -2.79
CA VAL A 150 6.49 14.61 -1.86
C VAL A 150 5.75 15.44 -0.82
N ASP A 151 4.43 15.34 -0.85
CA ASP A 151 3.56 15.91 0.17
C ASP A 151 3.82 15.23 1.51
N ASP A 152 3.58 15.98 2.58
CA ASP A 152 3.60 15.39 3.90
C ASP A 152 2.63 14.19 3.99
N PRO A 153 3.06 13.03 4.50
CA PRO A 153 2.22 11.83 4.54
C PRO A 153 0.90 12.03 5.29
N MET A 154 0.91 12.79 6.38
CA MET A 154 -0.30 13.02 7.18
C MET A 154 -1.27 13.95 6.45
N GLU A 155 -0.76 15.00 5.82
CA GLU A 155 -1.59 15.91 5.02
C GLU A 155 -2.16 15.23 3.77
N ALA A 156 -1.39 14.36 3.12
CA ALA A 156 -1.86 13.54 2.02
C ALA A 156 -3.01 12.60 2.45
N VAL A 157 -2.86 11.92 3.59
CA VAL A 157 -3.93 11.05 4.12
C VAL A 157 -5.18 11.85 4.50
N LYS A 158 -5.02 13.00 5.17
CA LYS A 158 -6.15 13.90 5.48
C LYS A 158 -6.89 14.37 4.23
N THR A 159 -6.17 14.55 3.14
CA THR A 159 -6.73 14.96 1.85
C THR A 159 -7.49 13.83 1.16
N ILE A 160 -6.94 12.60 1.18
CA ILE A 160 -7.45 11.49 0.36
C ILE A 160 -8.57 10.68 1.04
N VAL A 161 -8.59 10.63 2.38
CA VAL A 161 -9.61 9.91 3.15
C VAL A 161 -11.04 10.43 2.86
N PRO A 162 -11.32 11.75 2.89
CA PRO A 162 -12.64 12.27 2.53
C PRO A 162 -13.06 11.91 1.10
N GLN A 163 -12.11 11.89 0.14
CA GLN A 163 -12.38 11.53 -1.25
C GLN A 163 -12.80 10.06 -1.38
N MET A 164 -12.10 9.15 -0.70
CA MET A 164 -12.49 7.72 -0.64
C MET A 164 -13.87 7.53 0.00
N LYS A 165 -14.17 8.26 1.08
CA LYS A 165 -15.51 8.21 1.71
C LYS A 165 -16.60 8.71 0.75
N ALA A 166 -16.37 9.83 0.08
CA ALA A 166 -17.30 10.40 -0.90
C ALA A 166 -17.52 9.46 -2.10
N ALA A 167 -16.48 8.70 -2.49
CA ALA A 167 -16.56 7.65 -3.51
C ALA A 167 -17.23 6.35 -3.01
N GLY A 168 -17.68 6.31 -1.75
CA GLY A 168 -18.47 5.22 -1.17
C GLY A 168 -17.65 4.09 -0.57
N ALA A 169 -16.41 4.33 -0.14
CA ALA A 169 -15.65 3.36 0.63
C ALA A 169 -16.31 3.09 2.00
N ASP A 170 -16.62 1.83 2.28
CA ASP A 170 -17.13 1.37 3.58
C ASP A 170 -16.00 1.31 4.61
N PHE A 171 -14.82 0.88 4.15
CA PHE A 171 -13.60 0.82 4.95
C PHE A 171 -12.46 1.51 4.22
N ILE A 172 -11.54 2.09 4.99
CA ILE A 172 -10.34 2.72 4.45
C ILE A 172 -9.10 2.08 5.09
N LEU A 173 -8.22 1.55 4.25
CA LEU A 173 -6.92 1.00 4.60
C LEU A 173 -5.83 1.96 4.12
N VAL A 174 -5.00 2.43 5.05
CA VAL A 174 -3.82 3.24 4.74
C VAL A 174 -2.57 2.37 4.91
N ALA A 175 -1.90 2.05 3.80
CA ALA A 175 -0.59 1.42 3.83
C ALA A 175 0.48 2.54 3.93
N ALA A 176 1.08 2.67 5.11
CA ALA A 176 2.16 3.63 5.31
C ALA A 176 3.51 2.90 5.26
N TYR A 177 4.32 3.21 4.25
CA TYR A 177 5.72 2.80 4.24
C TYR A 177 6.48 3.71 5.19
N SER A 178 6.56 3.30 6.46
CA SER A 178 7.18 4.06 7.53
C SER A 178 7.45 3.14 8.72
N GLY A 179 8.47 3.48 9.53
CA GLY A 179 8.55 3.01 10.91
C GLY A 179 7.46 3.63 11.79
N ILE A 180 7.34 3.12 13.01
CA ILE A 180 6.37 3.58 14.01
C ILE A 180 7.01 4.69 14.84
N GLY A 181 6.45 5.89 14.75
CA GLY A 181 6.85 7.04 15.57
C GLY A 181 6.31 7.02 16.98
N ASP A 182 6.63 8.09 17.71
CA ASP A 182 6.09 8.34 19.03
C ASP A 182 4.59 8.75 18.95
N ASN A 183 3.96 9.08 20.08
CA ASN A 183 2.54 9.42 20.11
C ASN A 183 2.23 10.80 19.51
N GLU A 184 3.25 11.66 19.40
CA GLU A 184 3.15 12.99 18.80
C GLU A 184 3.66 12.96 17.36
N TYR A 185 2.97 13.71 16.50
CA TYR A 185 3.36 13.85 15.11
C TYR A 185 4.24 15.09 14.96
N THR A 186 5.50 14.87 14.60
CA THR A 186 6.40 15.95 14.17
C THR A 186 6.51 15.91 12.66
N LYS A 187 6.30 17.07 12.03
CA LYS A 187 6.43 17.20 10.59
C LYS A 187 7.87 16.91 10.15
N ASN A 188 8.03 16.09 9.11
CA ASN A 188 9.30 15.66 8.54
C ASN A 188 10.19 14.78 9.45
N GLU A 189 9.67 14.15 10.50
CA GLU A 189 10.44 13.13 11.24
C GLU A 189 10.75 11.91 10.35
N GLU A 190 11.99 11.42 10.43
CA GLU A 190 12.46 10.26 9.65
C GLU A 190 11.65 9.01 9.97
N MET A 191 11.05 8.40 8.94
CA MET A 191 10.39 7.10 9.01
C MET A 191 9.42 6.94 10.19
N LYS A 192 8.80 8.02 10.67
CA LYS A 192 7.93 8.00 11.85
C LYS A 192 6.59 8.62 11.53
N VAL A 193 5.73 7.82 10.92
CA VAL A 193 4.30 8.06 10.99
C VAL A 193 3.86 7.75 12.42
N THR A 194 3.27 8.74 13.08
CA THR A 194 2.86 8.69 14.48
C THR A 194 1.98 7.47 14.73
N LYS A 195 2.09 6.86 15.92
CA LYS A 195 1.13 5.87 16.42
C LYS A 195 -0.32 6.33 16.26
N LEU A 196 -0.55 7.64 16.28
CA LEU A 196 -1.85 8.27 16.05
C LEU A 196 -2.41 8.02 14.64
N LEU A 197 -1.62 7.93 13.57
CA LEU A 197 -2.13 7.56 12.25
C LEU A 197 -2.52 6.07 12.24
N VAL A 198 -1.65 5.21 12.77
CA VAL A 198 -1.92 3.77 12.90
C VAL A 198 -3.19 3.56 13.73
N SER A 199 -3.35 4.28 14.84
CA SER A 199 -4.49 4.21 15.76
C SER A 199 -5.75 4.91 15.24
N LYS A 200 -5.67 6.05 14.53
CA LYS A 200 -6.86 6.74 13.96
C LYS A 200 -7.39 6.04 12.71
N VAL A 201 -6.52 5.43 11.91
CA VAL A 201 -6.93 4.48 10.85
C VAL A 201 -7.51 3.21 11.48
N LEU A 202 -7.03 2.79 12.67
CA LEU A 202 -7.66 1.74 13.51
C LEU A 202 -9.00 2.17 14.16
N MET A 203 -9.21 3.47 14.44
CA MET A 203 -10.30 3.98 15.30
C MET A 203 -11.57 4.43 14.57
N LEU A 204 -11.73 4.17 13.27
CA LEU A 204 -13.06 4.27 12.63
C LEU A 204 -13.94 3.03 12.88
N LEU A 205 -13.52 2.12 13.76
CA LEU A 205 -14.27 0.91 14.15
C LEU A 205 -15.15 1.14 15.38
N ARG A 206 -16.00 2.17 15.37
CA ARG A 206 -17.16 2.22 16.28
C ARG A 206 -18.29 1.37 15.71
N GLN A 207 -18.08 0.06 15.67
CA GLN A 207 -19.10 -1.00 15.59
C GLN A 207 -18.45 -2.41 15.73
N GLY A 208 -17.46 -2.52 16.64
CA GLY A 208 -17.02 -3.79 17.23
C GLY A 208 -16.16 -4.74 16.36
N ILE A 209 -15.50 -4.23 15.33
CA ILE A 209 -14.59 -4.99 14.48
C ILE A 209 -13.16 -4.98 15.06
N LEU A 210 -12.59 -6.14 15.42
CA LEU A 210 -11.24 -6.27 16.00
C LEU A 210 -10.15 -6.51 14.92
N MET A 211 -9.40 -5.51 14.50
CA MET A 211 -8.20 -5.74 13.67
C MET A 211 -7.02 -6.29 14.51
N ARG A 212 -6.38 -7.37 14.05
CA ARG A 212 -5.08 -7.83 14.57
C ARG A 212 -3.98 -7.56 13.54
N ILE A 213 -2.99 -6.75 13.92
CA ILE A 213 -1.80 -6.46 13.13
C ILE A 213 -0.70 -7.49 13.50
N SER A 214 -0.21 -8.25 12.52
CA SER A 214 1.14 -8.84 12.55
C SER A 214 2.05 -8.01 11.64
N GLN A 215 3.37 -8.20 11.65
CA GLN A 215 4.34 -7.52 10.74
C GLN A 215 4.20 -7.90 9.24
N MET A 216 2.96 -8.10 8.82
CA MET A 216 2.41 -8.39 7.52
C MET A 216 1.05 -7.72 7.62
N VAL A 217 0.77 -6.65 6.85
CA VAL A 217 -0.49 -5.90 6.98
C VAL A 217 -1.63 -6.72 6.37
N MET A 218 -2.00 -7.78 7.08
CA MET A 218 -3.17 -8.59 6.81
C MET A 218 -4.26 -8.07 7.74
N VAL A 219 -5.13 -7.24 7.19
CA VAL A 219 -6.19 -6.58 7.95
C VAL A 219 -7.38 -7.54 8.08
N GLN A 220 -7.64 -8.00 9.31
CA GLN A 220 -8.79 -8.83 9.64
C GLN A 220 -9.98 -7.95 10.06
N VAL A 221 -11.11 -8.10 9.36
CA VAL A 221 -12.38 -7.44 9.69
C VAL A 221 -13.25 -8.45 10.45
N PHE A 222 -13.49 -8.24 11.75
CA PHE A 222 -14.48 -9.01 12.54
C PHE A 222 -15.83 -8.26 12.53
N MET A 223 -16.97 -8.89 12.34
CA MET A 223 -18.27 -8.23 12.53
C MET A 223 -18.89 -8.70 13.84
N PRO A 224 -19.33 -7.81 14.76
CA PRO A 224 -20.35 -8.16 15.72
C PRO A 224 -21.72 -7.70 15.23
N ASN A 225 -22.66 -8.63 15.29
CA ASN A 225 -24.12 -8.49 15.26
C ASN A 225 -24.64 -7.09 14.88
N ILE A 226 -25.06 -6.94 13.63
CA ILE A 226 -25.98 -5.88 13.21
C ILE A 226 -27.33 -6.21 13.84
N LEU A 227 -27.64 -5.61 14.99
CA LEU A 227 -28.99 -5.57 15.53
C LEU A 227 -29.83 -4.63 14.65
N VAL A 228 -31.00 -5.16 14.27
CA VAL A 228 -32.17 -4.59 13.56
C VAL A 228 -32.27 -3.07 13.52
#